data_AF-X1QX54-F1
#
_entry.id   AF-X1QX54-F1
#
_cell.length_a   1.000
_cell.length_b   1.000
_cell.length_c   1.000
_cell.angle_alpha   90.00
_cell.angle_beta   90.00
_cell.angle_gamma   90.00
#
_symmetry.space_group_name_H-M   'P 1'
#
loop_
_entity.id
_entity.type
_entity.pdbx_description
1 polymer ?
#
loop_
_entity_poly.entity_id
_entity_poly.type
_entity_poly.pdbx_seq_one_letter_code
_entity_poly.pdbx_strand_id
1 'polypeptide(L)' 'DQRSQRGGNIDKDIYFYREGNLKIIYRADLDTWEMYDLKEDPRELNNIIDTSSAVEKLKSKLKPRVRRWLS' A
#
# COMPACT_ATOMS: atom_id res chain seq x y z
N ASP A 1 -15.02 6.41 -2.72
CA ASP A 1 -13.93 5.79 -3.51
C ASP A 1 -12.80 6.77 -3.80
N GLN A 2 -11.68 6.70 -3.07
CA GLN A 2 -10.47 7.43 -3.47
C GLN A 2 -9.78 6.65 -4.58
N ARG A 3 -9.96 7.11 -5.82
CA ARG A 3 -9.19 6.63 -6.97
C ARG A 3 -7.75 7.08 -6.79
N SER A 4 -6.82 6.12 -6.83
CA SER A 4 -5.38 6.35 -7.00
C SER A 4 -5.13 7.47 -8.03
N GLN A 5 -4.46 8.55 -7.62
CA GLN A 5 -3.97 9.57 -8.55
C GLN A 5 -2.92 8.91 -9.45
N ARG A 6 -3.32 8.51 -10.66
CA ARG A 6 -2.42 7.97 -11.68
C ARG A 6 -1.67 9.16 -12.28
N GLY A 7 -0.47 9.43 -11.77
CA GLY A 7 0.43 10.39 -12.38
C GLY A 7 0.96 9.83 -13.71
N GLY A 8 1.30 10.70 -14.66
CA GLY A 8 1.96 10.28 -15.90
C GLY A 8 3.37 9.70 -15.68
N ASN A 9 3.92 9.82 -14.46
CA ASN A 9 5.20 9.24 -14.07
C ASN A 9 4.96 8.05 -13.13
N ILE A 10 5.24 6.84 -13.63
CA ILE A 10 5.11 5.57 -12.92
C ILE A 10 5.93 5.51 -11.63
N ASP A 11 7.07 6.22 -11.61
CA ASP A 11 7.97 6.27 -10.46
C ASP A 11 7.41 7.16 -9.35
N LYS A 12 6.33 7.91 -9.57
CA LYS A 12 5.65 8.72 -8.54
C LYS A 12 4.30 8.17 -8.13
N ASP A 13 3.92 7.01 -8.67
CA ASP A 13 2.62 6.41 -8.36
C ASP A 13 2.62 5.87 -6.92
N ILE A 14 1.53 6.14 -6.21
CA ILE A 14 1.22 5.53 -4.91
C ILE A 14 0.13 4.51 -5.13
N TYR A 15 0.38 3.27 -4.72
CA TYR A 15 -0.53 2.16 -4.83
C TYR A 15 -1.02 1.77 -3.44
N PHE A 16 -2.28 1.35 -3.31
CA PHE A 16 -2.77 0.83 -2.05
C PHE A 16 -3.75 -0.33 -2.24
N TYR A 17 -3.85 -1.18 -1.23
CA TYR A 17 -4.87 -2.22 -1.11
C TYR A 17 -5.41 -2.23 0.33
N ARG A 18 -6.73 -2.41 0.46
CA ARG A 18 -7.39 -2.51 1.75
C ARG A 18 -8.14 -3.83 1.83
N GLU A 19 -7.99 -4.52 2.95
CA GLU A 19 -8.73 -5.74 3.29
C GLU A 19 -9.24 -5.63 4.72
N GLY A 20 -10.57 -5.50 4.87
CA GLY A 20 -11.17 -5.18 6.17
C GLY A 20 -10.65 -3.84 6.72
N ASN A 21 -10.01 -3.89 7.90
CA ASN A 21 -9.42 -2.72 8.55
C ASN A 21 -7.95 -2.52 8.19
N LEU A 22 -7.32 -3.46 7.49
CA LEU A 22 -5.91 -3.37 7.14
C LEU A 22 -5.74 -2.67 5.80
N LYS A 23 -4.85 -1.68 5.75
CA LYS A 23 -4.45 -1.00 4.52
C LYS A 23 -2.95 -1.17 4.33
N ILE A 24 -2.55 -1.55 3.12
CA ILE A 24 -1.15 -1.54 2.68
C ILE A 24 -0.97 -0.49 1.58
N ILE A 25 0.15 0.23 1.62
CA ILE A 25 0.53 1.26 0.65
C ILE A 25 1.92 0.91 0.11
N TYR A 26 2.12 1.09 -1.19
CA TYR A 26 3.42 1.06 -1.84
C TYR A 26 3.68 2.41 -2.51
N ARG A 27 4.80 3.05 -2.17
CA ARG A 27 5.26 4.31 -2.77
C ARG A 27 6.38 4.01 -3.76
N ALA A 28 6.11 4.18 -5.06
CA ALA A 28 7.06 3.80 -6.10
C ALA A 28 8.33 4.68 -6.14
N ASP A 29 8.22 5.94 -5.69
CA ASP A 29 9.31 6.92 -5.68
C ASP A 29 10.34 6.61 -4.59
N LEU A 30 9.87 6.07 -3.48
CA LEU A 30 10.70 5.70 -2.33
C LEU A 30 11.04 4.21 -2.30
N ASP A 31 10.37 3.40 -3.13
CA ASP A 31 10.38 1.93 -3.06
C ASP A 31 10.04 1.40 -1.65
N THR A 32 9.13 2.09 -0.95
CA THR A 32 8.75 1.78 0.43
C THR A 32 7.34 1.21 0.55
N TRP A 33 7.17 0.37 1.58
CA TRP A 33 5.89 -0.19 1.97
C TRP A 33 5.46 0.37 3.33
N GLU A 34 4.17 0.69 3.43
CA GLU A 34 3.54 1.11 4.69
C GLU A 34 2.31 0.24 4.93
N MET A 35 2.02 -0.06 6.20
CA MET A 35 0.82 -0.79 6.58
C MET A 35 0.20 -0.17 7.83
N TYR A 36 -1.14 -0.11 7.86
CA TYR A 36 -1.90 0.49 8.95
C TYR A 36 -3.13 -0.35 9.29
N ASP A 37 -3.46 -0.43 10.58
CA ASP A 37 -4.76 -0.90 11.06
C ASP A 37 -5.69 0.30 11.25
N LEU A 38 -6.68 0.46 10.36
CA LEU A 38 -7.60 1.60 10.36
C LEU A 38 -8.65 1.53 11.48
N LYS A 39 -8.76 0.41 12.20
CA LYS A 39 -9.63 0.30 13.37
C LYS A 39 -8.93 0.87 14.60
N GLU A 40 -7.67 0.49 14.82
CA GLU A 40 -6.88 0.96 15.96
C GLU A 40 -6.23 2.33 15.70
N ASP A 41 -5.86 2.59 14.44
CA ASP A 41 -5.19 3.80 13.98
C ASP A 41 -5.87 4.39 12.73
N PRO A 42 -7.07 4.97 12.87
CA PRO A 42 -7.83 5.55 11.75
C PRO A 42 -7.14 6.76 11.10
N ARG A 43 -6.09 7.31 11.73
CA ARG A 43 -5.31 8.44 11.23
C ARG A 43 -4.01 8.03 10.54
N GLU A 44 -3.72 6.72 10.45
CA GLU A 44 -2.56 6.18 9.73
C GLU A 44 -1.23 6.75 10.26
N LEU A 45 -1.10 6.90 11.57
CA LEU A 45 0.07 7.48 12.24
C LEU A 45 1.13 6.43 12.61
N ASN A 46 0.74 5.16 12.75
CA ASN A 46 1.58 4.07 13.25
C ASN A 46 1.78 3.02 12.15
N ASN A 47 2.91 3.11 11.44
CA ASN A 47 3.27 2.11 10.43
C ASN A 47 3.62 0.77 11.09
N ILE A 48 2.84 -0.27 10.79
CA ILE A 48 2.99 -1.64 11.33
C ILE A 48 3.61 -2.62 10.33
N ILE A 49 4.32 -2.13 9.31
CA ILE A 49 4.90 -2.95 8.24
C ILE A 49 5.89 -4.02 8.75
N ASP A 50 6.61 -3.75 9.84
CA ASP A 50 7.63 -4.67 10.37
C ASP A 50 7.06 -5.65 11.41
N THR A 51 5.85 -5.41 11.92
CA THR A 51 5.27 -6.16 13.04
C THR A 51 4.04 -6.98 12.65
N SER A 52 3.36 -6.62 11.55
CA SER A 52 2.15 -7.31 11.13
C SER A 52 2.41 -8.58 10.34
N SER A 53 1.81 -9.70 10.75
CA SER A 53 1.87 -10.97 10.02
C SER A 53 1.09 -10.96 8.71
N ALA A 54 0.22 -9.97 8.48
CA ALA A 54 -0.62 -9.87 7.29
C ALA A 54 0.09 -9.19 6.09
N VAL A 55 1.30 -8.68 6.29
CA VAL A 55 2.04 -7.87 5.31
C VAL A 55 2.24 -8.61 4.00
N GLU A 56 2.82 -9.80 4.02
CA GLU A 56 3.11 -10.54 2.78
C GLU A 56 1.85 -10.94 2.02
N LYS A 57 0.76 -11.27 2.74
CA LYS A 57 -0.54 -11.52 2.14
C LYS A 57 -1.03 -10.28 1.38
N LEU A 58 -1.03 -9.11 2.00
CA LEU A 58 -1.53 -7.88 1.37
C LEU A 58 -0.59 -7.40 0.25
N LYS A 59 0.73 -7.54 0.40
CA LYS A 59 1.71 -7.30 -0.69
C LYS A 59 1.37 -8.16 -1.91
N SER A 60 1.10 -9.45 -1.72
CA SER A 60 0.75 -10.36 -2.83
C SER A 60 -0.51 -9.94 -3.59
N LYS A 61 -1.46 -9.28 -2.91
CA LYS A 61 -2.69 -8.74 -3.51
C LYS A 61 -2.45 -7.42 -4.23
N LEU A 62 -1.53 -6.59 -3.74
CA LEU A 62 -1.22 -5.29 -4.34
C LEU A 62 -0.22 -5.40 -5.51
N LYS A 63 0.80 -6.25 -5.41
CA LYS A 63 1.88 -6.42 -6.40
C LYS A 63 1.38 -6.52 -7.86
N PRO A 64 0.37 -7.36 -8.19
CA PRO A 64 -0.14 -7.47 -9.56
C PRO A 64 -0.83 -6.20 -10.10
N ARG A 65 -1.00 -5.15 -9.29
CA ARG A 65 -1.63 -3.89 -9.66
C ARG A 65 -0.62 -2.74 -9.76
N VAL A 66 0.61 -2.98 -9.31
CA VAL A 66 1.70 -2.01 -9.37
C VAL A 66 2.29 -2.08 -10.77
N ARG A 67 2.18 -0.99 -11.54
CA ARG A 67 2.62 -0.96 -12.93
C ARG A 67 4.10 -1.33 -13.08
N ARG A 68 4.93 -1.02 -12.08
CA ARG A 68 6.36 -1.37 -12.02
C ARG A 68 6.62 -2.87 -12.20
N TRP A 69 5.70 -3.74 -11.77
CA TRP A 69 5.83 -5.20 -11.84
C TRP A 69 4.93 -5.84 -12.91
N LEU A 70 4.35 -5.04 -13.81
CA LEU A 70 3.56 -5.54 -14.94
C LEU A 70 4.39 -5.81 -16.20
N SER A 71 5.71 -5.63 -16.12
CA SER A 71 6.67 -5.89 -17.21
C SER A 71 7.06 -7.35 -17.31
#